data_AF-A0A7S1YHI1-F1
#
_entry.id   AF-A0A7S1YHI1-F1
#
_cell.length_a   1.000
_cell.length_b   1.000
_cell.length_c   1.000
_cell.angle_alpha   90.00
_cell.angle_beta   90.00
_cell.angle_gamma   90.00
#
_symmetry.space_group_name_H-M   'P 1'
#
loop_
_entity.id
_entity.type
_entity.pdbx_description
1 polymer ?
#
loop_
_entity_poly.entity_id
_entity_poly.type
_entity_poly.pdbx_seq_one_letter_code
_entity_poly.pdbx_strand_id
1 'polypeptide(L)'
;SVEEDAQVADHQLHSDPPILLGDERVEKVFKKGRDWYVYTTHRFLKVDVQGIQGKKVEYLSIPKRWWRCFEVETAGHLDPDAEVYIHTDLPKKKRMEQDILVKRGDIME
;
A
#
# COMPACT_ATOMS: atom_id res chain seq x y z
N SER A 1 1.36 -8.06 -4.53
CA SER A 1 0.07 -7.52 -4.06
C SER A 1 -0.81 -7.22 -5.26
N VAL A 2 -2.14 -7.32 -5.16
CA VAL A 2 -3.07 -7.05 -6.27
C VAL A 2 -3.84 -5.76 -5.98
N GLU A 3 -4.05 -4.93 -7.01
CA GLU A 3 -4.88 -3.73 -6.88
C GLU A 3 -6.35 -4.12 -6.62
N GLU A 4 -6.97 -3.41 -5.69
CA GLU A 4 -8.36 -3.62 -5.26
C GLU A 4 -9.16 -2.31 -5.44
N ASP A 5 -10.48 -2.38 -5.23
CA ASP A 5 -11.35 -1.20 -5.35
C ASP A 5 -11.05 -0.16 -4.25
N ALA A 6 -10.62 1.03 -4.68
CA ALA A 6 -10.31 2.15 -3.80
C ALA A 6 -11.53 2.67 -3.02
N GLN A 7 -12.73 2.65 -3.61
CA GLN A 7 -13.95 3.13 -2.93
C GLN A 7 -14.36 2.21 -1.78
N VAL A 8 -14.21 0.89 -1.97
CA VAL A 8 -14.45 -0.09 -0.90
C VAL A 8 -13.47 0.12 0.25
N ALA A 9 -12.19 0.34 -0.07
CA ALA A 9 -11.17 0.61 0.94
C ALA A 9 -11.38 1.94 1.66
N ASP A 10 -11.76 3.00 0.94
CA ASP A 10 -12.09 4.31 1.51
C ASP A 10 -13.21 4.17 2.54
N HIS A 11 -14.34 3.58 2.14
CA HIS A 11 -15.48 3.36 3.02
C HIS A 11 -15.12 2.54 4.27
N GLN A 12 -14.37 1.45 4.10
CA GLN A 12 -13.95 0.60 5.22
C GLN A 12 -13.10 1.40 6.23
N LEU A 13 -12.11 2.15 5.75
CA LEU A 13 -11.15 2.86 6.60
C LEU A 13 -11.70 4.17 7.20
N HIS A 14 -12.85 4.66 6.74
CA HIS A 14 -13.64 5.67 7.46
C HIS A 14 -14.64 5.09 8.46
N SER A 15 -14.95 3.79 8.39
CA SER A 15 -16.06 3.19 9.15
C SER A 15 -15.58 2.37 10.35
N ASP A 16 -14.75 1.34 10.15
CA ASP A 16 -14.36 0.44 11.24
C ASP A 16 -13.00 -0.27 11.00
N PRO A 17 -11.96 0.06 11.79
CA PRO A 17 -11.86 1.27 12.60
C PRO A 17 -11.75 2.53 11.70
N PRO A 18 -12.23 3.71 12.17
CA PRO A 18 -12.10 4.96 11.42
C PRO A 18 -10.66 5.50 11.51
N ILE A 19 -9.79 5.07 10.60
CA ILE A 19 -8.36 5.41 10.56
C ILE A 19 -8.07 6.65 9.71
N LEU A 20 -8.88 6.91 8.69
CA LEU A 20 -8.73 8.07 7.81
C LEU A 20 -9.35 9.32 8.41
N LEU A 21 -8.75 10.47 8.10
CA LEU A 21 -9.37 11.77 8.37
C LEU A 21 -10.61 11.96 7.47
N GLY A 22 -11.54 12.82 7.89
CA GLY A 22 -12.79 13.05 7.16
C GLY A 22 -12.61 13.61 5.74
N ASP A 23 -11.49 14.30 5.49
CA ASP A 23 -11.08 14.84 4.19
C ASP A 23 -10.00 13.98 3.50
N GLU A 24 -9.46 12.96 4.17
CA GLU A 24 -8.52 12.01 3.58
C GLU A 24 -9.29 10.99 2.74
N ARG A 25 -8.86 10.81 1.48
CA ARG A 25 -9.40 9.80 0.54
C ARG A 25 -8.35 8.79 0.11
N VAL A 26 -8.77 7.54 -0.10
CA VAL A 26 -7.97 6.48 -0.74
C VAL A 26 -7.90 6.73 -2.25
N GLU A 27 -6.68 6.82 -2.77
CA GLU A 27 -6.39 6.95 -4.21
C GLU A 27 -6.17 5.59 -4.85
N LYS A 28 -5.38 4.73 -4.19
CA LYS A 28 -5.10 3.35 -4.61
C LYS A 28 -4.96 2.44 -3.40
N VAL A 29 -5.30 1.18 -3.56
CA VAL A 29 -5.13 0.16 -2.53
C VAL A 29 -4.66 -1.13 -3.16
N PHE A 30 -3.70 -1.77 -2.51
CA PHE A 30 -3.22 -3.09 -2.91
C PHE A 30 -3.26 -4.05 -1.73
N LYS A 31 -3.68 -5.28 -1.96
CA LYS A 31 -3.71 -6.34 -0.95
C LYS A 31 -2.65 -7.40 -1.19
N LYS A 32 -1.97 -7.83 -0.12
CA LYS A 32 -1.14 -9.05 -0.09
C LYS A 32 -1.60 -9.91 1.08
N GLY A 33 -2.42 -10.92 0.79
CA GLY A 33 -3.08 -11.70 1.84
C GLY A 33 -4.01 -10.81 2.68
N ARG A 34 -3.68 -10.62 3.96
CA ARG A 34 -4.45 -9.75 4.87
C ARG A 34 -3.88 -8.34 5.00
N ASP A 35 -2.72 -8.08 4.42
CA ASP A 35 -2.05 -6.79 4.51
C ASP A 35 -2.52 -5.86 3.40
N TRP A 36 -2.64 -4.57 3.73
CA TRP A 36 -3.07 -3.53 2.81
C TRP A 36 -1.98 -2.49 2.65
N TYR A 37 -1.76 -2.07 1.41
CA TYR A 37 -0.87 -0.99 1.01
C TYR A 37 -1.77 0.11 0.43
N VAL A 38 -2.06 1.12 1.25
CA VAL A 38 -3.08 2.13 0.96
C VAL A 38 -2.39 3.45 0.65
N TYR A 39 -2.58 3.94 -0.57
CA TYR A 39 -2.16 5.26 -1.01
C TYR A 39 -3.34 6.19 -0.82
N THR A 40 -3.19 7.19 0.05
CA THR A 40 -4.20 8.21 0.28
C THR A 40 -3.74 9.55 -0.25
N THR A 41 -4.66 10.48 -0.37
CA THR A 41 -4.39 11.92 -0.59
C THR A 41 -3.33 12.50 0.35
N HIS A 42 -3.14 11.94 1.55
CA HIS A 42 -2.26 12.48 2.60
C HIS A 42 -0.98 11.68 2.84
N ARG A 43 -1.05 10.35 2.77
CA ARG A 43 0.01 9.44 3.24
C ARG A 43 -0.04 8.10 2.53
N PHE A 44 1.05 7.37 2.68
CA PHE A 44 1.05 5.94 2.53
C PHE A 44 0.68 5.32 3.87
N LEU A 45 -0.28 4.41 3.88
CA LEU A 45 -0.74 3.67 5.03
C LEU A 45 -0.57 2.17 4.75
N LYS A 46 0.34 1.52 5.49
CA LYS A 46 0.41 0.06 5.52
C LYS A 46 -0.40 -0.46 6.70
N VAL A 47 -1.34 -1.35 6.43
CA VAL A 47 -2.10 -2.10 7.44
C VAL A 47 -1.59 -3.53 7.44
N ASP A 48 -0.96 -3.96 8.53
CA ASP A 48 -0.41 -5.31 8.71
C ASP A 48 -1.24 -6.05 9.76
N VAL A 49 -1.90 -7.14 9.34
CA VAL A 49 -2.76 -7.94 10.22
C VAL A 49 -1.97 -9.14 10.75
N GLN A 50 -1.58 -9.04 12.02
CA GLN A 50 -0.66 -9.95 12.68
C GLN A 50 -1.37 -11.05 13.50
N GLY A 51 -0.67 -12.17 13.64
CA GLY A 51 -1.09 -13.31 14.46
C GLY A 51 -2.17 -14.19 13.82
N ILE A 52 -2.38 -15.36 14.42
CA ILE A 52 -3.29 -16.38 13.89
C ILE A 52 -4.73 -15.88 13.88
N GLN A 53 -5.19 -15.29 15.00
CA GLN A 53 -6.55 -14.77 15.14
C GLN A 53 -6.77 -13.40 14.44
N GLY A 54 -5.71 -12.76 13.92
CA GLY A 54 -5.81 -11.46 13.23
C GLY A 54 -6.24 -10.28 14.11
N LYS A 55 -6.20 -10.43 15.44
CA LYS A 55 -6.64 -9.39 16.38
C LYS A 55 -5.64 -8.26 16.59
N LYS A 56 -4.37 -8.49 16.26
CA LYS A 56 -3.32 -7.47 16.37
C LYS A 56 -3.14 -6.87 14.98
N VAL A 57 -3.34 -5.55 14.86
CA VAL A 57 -3.16 -4.84 13.60
C VAL A 57 -2.15 -3.72 13.81
N GLU A 58 -1.14 -3.64 12.95
CA GLU A 58 -0.16 -2.56 12.91
C GLU A 58 -0.50 -1.60 11.77
N TYR A 59 -0.57 -0.31 12.08
CA TYR A 59 -0.82 0.76 11.12
C TYR A 59 0.42 1.64 10.99
N LEU A 60 1.12 1.53 9.87
CA LEU A 60 2.28 2.37 9.56
C LEU A 60 1.85 3.50 8.63
N SER A 61 1.94 4.74 9.12
CA SER A 61 1.61 5.96 8.35
C SER A 61 2.86 6.73 7.96
N ILE A 62 3.03 7.00 6.67
CA ILE A 62 4.17 7.74 6.12
C ILE A 62 3.63 8.90 5.26
N PRO A 63 3.59 10.13 5.80
CA PRO A 63 3.08 11.29 5.08
C PRO A 63 3.81 11.53 3.76
N LYS A 64 3.05 11.91 2.73
CA LYS A 64 3.59 12.18 1.38
C LYS A 64 4.73 13.20 1.36
N ARG A 65 4.71 14.19 2.27
CA ARG A 65 5.77 15.22 2.39
C ARG A 65 7.17 14.66 2.62
N TRP A 66 7.29 13.41 3.08
CA TRP A 66 8.59 12.77 3.34
C TRP A 66 9.09 11.92 2.18
N TRP A 67 8.29 11.71 1.14
CA TRP A 67 8.69 10.90 0.00
C TRP A 67 9.67 11.71 -0.87
N ARG A 68 10.69 11.05 -1.40
CA ARG A 68 11.77 11.68 -2.17
C ARG A 68 11.84 11.20 -3.60
N CYS A 69 11.86 9.90 -3.80
CA CYS A 69 11.83 9.28 -5.11
C CYS A 69 11.17 7.90 -5.02
N PHE A 70 10.83 7.37 -6.18
CA PHE A 70 10.35 6.02 -6.35
C PHE A 70 11.29 5.27 -7.31
N GLU A 71 11.38 3.96 -7.10
CA GLU A 71 12.08 3.02 -7.96
C GLU A 71 11.11 1.87 -8.24
N VAL A 72 11.13 1.37 -9.47
CA VAL A 72 10.25 0.28 -9.92
C VAL A 72 11.10 -0.76 -10.60
N GLU A 73 11.03 -2.00 -10.12
CA GLU A 73 11.58 -3.17 -10.76
C GLU A 73 10.44 -3.93 -11.44
N THR A 74 10.51 -4.08 -12.76
CA THR A 74 9.45 -4.72 -13.54
C THR A 74 9.57 -6.25 -13.50
N ALA A 75 8.43 -6.94 -13.52
CA ALA A 75 8.38 -8.39 -13.68
C ALA A 75 9.20 -8.87 -14.90
N GLY A 76 10.01 -9.90 -14.68
CA GLY A 76 10.81 -10.56 -15.70
C GLY A 76 10.09 -11.75 -16.34
N HIS A 77 10.78 -12.49 -17.21
CA HIS A 77 10.22 -13.69 -17.84
C HIS A 77 9.96 -14.85 -16.86
N LEU A 78 10.71 -14.91 -15.75
CA LEU A 78 10.66 -15.99 -14.76
C LEU A 78 10.01 -15.57 -13.43
N ASP A 79 9.99 -14.27 -13.14
CA ASP A 79 9.39 -13.70 -11.94
C ASP A 79 8.23 -12.77 -12.32
N PRO A 80 6.97 -13.13 -12.01
CA PRO A 80 5.80 -12.32 -12.35
C PRO A 80 5.59 -11.13 -11.41
N ASP A 81 6.39 -11.00 -10.35
CA ASP A 81 6.25 -9.89 -9.42
C ASP A 81 7.05 -8.67 -9.92
N ALA A 82 6.41 -7.50 -9.88
CA ALA A 82 7.08 -6.21 -9.97
C ALA A 82 7.26 -5.66 -8.55
N GLU A 83 8.32 -4.92 -8.29
CA GLU A 83 8.58 -4.32 -6.99
C GLU A 83 8.56 -2.80 -7.10
N VAL A 84 7.95 -2.15 -6.12
CA VAL A 84 7.92 -0.69 -5.99
C VAL A 84 8.62 -0.29 -4.70
N TYR A 85 9.54 0.64 -4.83
CA TYR A 85 10.31 1.22 -3.76
C TYR A 85 9.96 2.70 -3.62
N ILE A 86 9.74 3.16 -2.39
CA ILE A 86 9.56 4.58 -2.10
C ILE A 86 10.60 4.98 -1.07
N HIS A 87 11.48 5.90 -1.47
CA HIS A 87 12.51 6.44 -0.59
C HIS A 87 11.95 7.60 0.20
N THR A 88 12.28 7.65 1.49
CA THR A 88 11.80 8.69 2.39
C THR A 88 12.94 9.32 3.19
N ASP A 89 12.74 10.55 3.62
CA ASP A 89 13.69 11.26 4.47
C ASP A 89 13.64 10.85 5.94
N LEU A 90 12.69 10.00 6.33
CA LEU A 90 12.52 9.58 7.72
C LEU A 90 13.78 8.89 8.23
N PRO A 91 14.37 9.34 9.37
CA PRO A 91 15.62 8.77 9.90
C PRO A 91 15.58 7.25 10.10
N LYS A 92 14.43 6.72 10.54
CA LYS A 92 14.25 5.30 10.85
C LYS A 92 13.55 4.50 9.75
N LYS A 93 13.12 5.13 8.65
CA LYS A 93 12.36 4.47 7.59
C LYS A 93 12.74 5.04 6.22
N LYS A 94 14.00 4.83 5.84
CA LYS A 94 14.57 5.39 4.62
C LYS A 94 13.97 4.83 3.33
N ARG A 95 13.36 3.64 3.39
CA ARG A 95 12.73 2.98 2.25
C ARG A 95 11.47 2.22 2.66
N MET A 96 10.47 2.24 1.79
CA MET A 96 9.30 1.39 1.79
C MET A 96 9.34 0.50 0.55
N GLU A 97 8.86 -0.73 0.68
CA GLU A 97 8.92 -1.76 -0.36
C GLU A 97 7.52 -2.36 -0.50
N GLN A 98 7.08 -2.56 -1.74
CA GLN A 98 5.81 -3.16 -2.08
C GLN A 98 5.95 -4.04 -3.32
N ASP A 99 5.71 -5.33 -3.15
CA ASP A 99 5.61 -6.24 -4.29
C ASP A 99 4.22 -6.13 -4.90
N ILE A 100 4.14 -6.10 -6.22
CA ILE A 100 2.94 -6.04 -7.04
C ILE A 100 2.93 -7.28 -7.92
N LEU A 101 1.86 -8.08 -7.80
CA LEU A 101 1.70 -9.25 -8.65
C LEU A 101 1.19 -8.76 -9.99
N VAL A 102 2.00 -8.91 -11.04
CA VAL A 102 1.56 -8.58 -12.40
C VAL A 102 0.67 -9.71 -12.90
N LYS A 103 -0.62 -9.43 -13.06
CA LYS A 103 -1.51 -10.37 -13.76
C LYS A 103 -1.07 -10.42 -15.22
N ARG A 104 -0.85 -11.62 -15.76
CA ARG A 104 -0.62 -11.82 -17.19
C ARG A 104 -1.81 -11.23 -17.97
N GLY A 105 -1.60 -10.09 -18.63
CA GLY A 105 -2.61 -9.44 -19.47
C GLY A 105 -2.66 -7.91 -19.40
N ASP A 106 -2.28 -7.29 -18.29
CA ASP A 106 -2.77 -5.93 -17.96
C ASP A 106 -1.67 -4.84 -17.85
N ILE A 107 -0.61 -4.88 -18.67
CA ILE A 107 0.42 -3.81 -18.67
C ILE A 107 0.59 -3.06 -19.99
N MET A 108 -0.29 -3.26 -20.97
CA MET A 108 -0.36 -2.41 -22.16
C MET A 108 -1.81 -2.26 -22.64
N GLU A 109 -2.61 -1.46 -21.92
CA GLU A 109 -3.73 -0.71 -22.50
C GLU A 109 -3.86 0.64 -21.81
#